data_AF-A0NTX4-F1
#
_entry.id   AF-A0NTX4-F1
#
_cell.length_a   1.000
_cell.length_b   1.000
_cell.length_c   1.000
_cell.angle_alpha   90.00
_cell.angle_beta   90.00
_cell.angle_gamma   90.00
#
_symmetry.space_group_name_H-M   'P 1'
#
loop_
_entity.id
_entity.type
_entity.pdbx_description
1 polymer ?
#
loop_
_entity_poly.entity_id
_entity_poly.type
_entity_poly.pdbx_seq_one_letter_code
_entity_poly.pdbx_strand_id
1 'polypeptide(L)'
;MISANPATGLKRPPAPPRRWTKTRIFGHVLMALWIVSGAWLLYYLAINIASPFVLKYWPEYLSGFFVTLQIVGLSLLIGAILSLPIAAARASKWWLLSKPAYCYVYFFRGTPLLAQTFLVYYGAGTFQPQLEAIGLWGLFREAWFCVIFAFSLNTSAYQAEILRGAIQNVSRGQWEGAAALGINKKITFFKIILPQALIVALRPYGNEIILMLKGSAIAAIVTVFDLFGETRRAYSRSYDFQAYIWAAVIYLFLVEMLRRLWDRIEIRLTRHLIR
;
A
#
# COMPACT_ATOMS: atom_id res chain seq x y z
N MET A 1 29.77 20.25 32.26
CA MET A 1 30.85 19.53 32.97
C MET A 1 30.87 18.10 32.45
N ILE A 2 31.90 17.71 31.69
CA ILE A 2 32.02 16.34 31.17
C ILE A 2 32.46 15.46 32.33
N SER A 3 31.65 14.48 32.71
CA SER A 3 31.94 13.60 33.83
C SER A 3 33.25 12.85 33.58
N ALA A 4 34.21 13.02 34.49
CA ALA A 4 35.43 12.23 34.50
C ALA A 4 35.08 10.77 34.77
N ASN A 5 35.87 9.84 34.23
CA ASN A 5 35.68 8.42 34.49
C ASN A 5 35.91 8.17 36.00
N PRO A 6 34.90 7.67 36.76
CA PRO A 6 34.98 7.58 38.22
C PRO A 6 36.10 6.65 38.72
N ALA A 7 36.64 5.76 37.88
CA ALA A 7 37.70 4.82 38.24
C ALA A 7 39.13 5.39 38.10
N THR A 8 39.35 6.45 37.31
CA THR A 8 40.72 6.91 36.96
C THR A 8 40.94 8.41 37.06
N GLY A 9 39.89 9.23 37.26
CA GLY A 9 40.01 10.69 37.38
C GLY A 9 40.45 11.42 36.08
N LEU A 10 40.81 10.67 35.04
CA LEU A 10 41.29 11.21 33.77
C LEU A 10 40.11 11.72 32.93
N LYS A 11 40.23 12.98 32.48
CA LYS A 11 39.32 13.56 31.49
C LYS A 11 39.47 12.79 30.18
N ARG A 12 38.35 12.41 29.55
CA ARG A 12 38.38 11.78 28.22
C ARG A 12 39.17 12.68 27.26
N PRO A 13 40.12 12.13 26.48
CA PRO A 13 40.80 12.92 25.46
C PRO A 13 39.78 13.52 24.48
N PRO A 14 40.01 14.74 23.98
CA PRO A 14 39.11 15.38 23.04
C PRO A 14 38.94 14.51 21.80
N ALA A 15 37.70 14.38 21.31
CA ALA A 15 37.43 13.60 20.11
C ALA A 15 38.27 14.12 18.93
N PRO A 16 38.83 13.23 18.09
CA PRO A 16 39.65 13.66 16.96
C PRO A 16 38.85 14.59 16.03
N PRO A 17 39.46 15.63 15.45
CA PRO A 17 38.77 16.58 14.59
C PRO A 17 38.15 15.84 13.40
N ARG A 18 36.86 16.06 13.18
CA ARG A 18 36.11 15.47 12.07
C ARG A 18 36.68 15.96 10.75
N ARG A 19 37.54 15.16 10.10
CA ARG A 19 38.12 15.50 8.78
C ARG A 19 37.04 15.46 7.69
N TRP A 20 37.13 16.39 6.74
CA TRP A 20 36.28 16.41 5.56
C TRP A 20 36.83 15.42 4.52
N THR A 21 36.29 14.20 4.53
CA THR A 21 36.58 13.19 3.50
C THR A 21 35.81 13.52 2.21
N LYS A 22 36.35 13.16 1.04
CA LYS A 22 35.67 13.30 -0.27
C LYS A 22 34.23 12.73 -0.24
N THR A 23 34.02 11.58 0.41
CA THR A 23 32.70 10.97 0.59
C THR A 23 31.72 11.85 1.38
N ARG A 24 32.20 12.57 2.41
CA ARG A 24 31.36 13.46 3.22
C ARG A 24 31.01 14.74 2.45
N ILE A 25 31.98 15.30 1.71
CA ILE A 25 31.74 16.45 0.81
C ILE A 25 30.68 16.06 -0.22
N PHE A 26 30.85 14.91 -0.88
CA PHE A 26 29.88 14.39 -1.85
C PHE A 26 28.49 14.22 -1.23
N GLY A 27 28.40 13.65 -0.02
CA GLY A 27 27.15 13.52 0.72
C GLY A 27 26.47 14.86 1.00
N HIS A 28 27.22 15.88 1.44
CA HIS A 28 26.66 17.22 1.67
C HIS A 28 26.23 17.92 0.38
N VAL A 29 27.00 17.77 -0.72
CA VAL A 29 26.64 18.32 -2.04
C VAL A 29 25.34 17.69 -2.54
N LEU A 30 25.20 16.37 -2.43
CA LEU A 30 23.97 15.67 -2.82
C LEU A 30 22.78 16.14 -1.97
N MET A 31 22.96 16.29 -0.65
CA MET A 31 21.92 16.81 0.22
C MET A 31 21.52 18.25 -0.11
N ALA A 32 22.51 19.11 -0.39
CA ALA A 32 22.25 20.49 -0.78
C ALA A 32 21.45 20.54 -2.10
N LEU A 33 21.81 19.71 -3.08
CA LEU A 33 21.08 19.59 -4.34
C LEU A 33 19.61 19.21 -4.09
N TRP A 34 19.35 18.18 -3.26
CA TRP A 34 17.98 17.79 -2.91
C TRP A 34 17.18 18.90 -2.22
N ILE A 35 17.80 19.62 -1.29
CA ILE A 35 17.16 20.74 -0.58
C ILE A 35 16.82 21.86 -1.57
N VAL A 36 17.76 22.23 -2.45
CA VAL A 36 17.56 23.27 -3.47
C VAL A 36 16.47 22.85 -4.45
N SER A 37 16.48 21.62 -4.96
CA SER A 37 15.44 21.10 -5.84
C SER A 37 14.07 21.08 -5.17
N GLY A 38 13.99 20.70 -3.89
CA GLY A 38 12.75 20.72 -3.12
C GLY A 38 12.21 22.13 -2.89
N ALA A 39 13.08 23.07 -2.51
CA ALA A 39 12.71 24.48 -2.34
C ALA A 39 12.25 25.11 -3.66
N TRP A 40 12.94 24.80 -4.77
CA TRP A 40 12.54 25.24 -6.11
C TRP A 40 11.17 24.70 -6.51
N LEU A 41 10.90 23.42 -6.25
CA LEU A 41 9.58 22.83 -6.52
C LEU A 41 8.47 23.51 -5.72
N LEU A 42 8.69 23.78 -4.42
CA LEU A 42 7.71 24.49 -3.59
C LEU A 42 7.46 25.91 -4.09
N TYR A 43 8.52 26.63 -4.46
CA TYR A 43 8.41 27.96 -5.06
C TYR A 43 7.61 27.92 -6.38
N TYR A 44 7.92 26.96 -7.25
CA TYR A 44 7.21 26.75 -8.51
C TYR A 44 5.71 26.51 -8.29
N LEU A 45 5.35 25.63 -7.35
CA LEU A 45 3.96 25.32 -7.03
C LEU A 45 3.22 26.53 -6.46
N ALA A 46 3.86 27.30 -5.59
CA ALA A 46 3.26 28.49 -4.97
C ALA A 46 2.86 29.55 -6.02
N ILE A 47 3.69 29.75 -7.05
CA ILE A 47 3.42 30.74 -8.10
C ILE A 47 2.39 30.22 -9.11
N ASN A 48 2.36 28.91 -9.38
CA ASN A 48 1.51 28.34 -10.43
C ASN A 48 0.17 27.78 -9.93
N ILE A 49 -0.17 27.97 -8.65
CA ILE A 49 -1.38 27.40 -8.04
C ILE A 49 -2.69 27.87 -8.68
N ALA A 50 -2.74 29.11 -9.13
CA ALA A 50 -3.89 29.71 -9.82
C ALA A 50 -3.64 29.87 -11.34
N SER A 51 -2.74 29.07 -11.91
CA SER A 51 -2.48 29.11 -13.34
C SER A 51 -3.75 28.76 -14.15
N PRO A 52 -3.89 29.28 -15.39
CA PRO A 52 -5.01 28.93 -16.27
C PRO A 52 -5.14 27.41 -16.49
N PHE A 53 -4.01 26.69 -16.47
CA PHE A 53 -3.97 25.24 -16.53
C PHE A 53 -4.73 24.61 -15.35
N VAL A 54 -4.36 24.98 -14.11
CA VAL A 54 -4.97 24.40 -12.90
C VAL A 54 -6.46 24.70 -12.86
N LEU A 55 -6.85 25.97 -13.09
CA LEU A 55 -8.26 26.37 -13.05
C LEU A 55 -9.12 25.60 -14.08
N LYS A 56 -8.53 25.28 -15.24
CA LYS A 56 -9.22 24.55 -16.31
C LYS A 56 -9.39 23.06 -16.00
N TYR A 57 -8.36 22.40 -15.47
CA TYR A 57 -8.35 20.93 -15.31
C TYR A 57 -8.67 20.46 -13.89
N TRP A 58 -8.74 21.36 -12.90
CA TRP A 58 -9.02 21.02 -11.50
C TRP A 58 -10.29 20.18 -11.30
N PRO A 59 -11.43 20.46 -11.97
CA PRO A 59 -12.63 19.62 -11.86
C PRO A 59 -12.38 18.16 -12.28
N GLU A 60 -11.61 17.94 -13.34
CA GLU A 60 -11.25 16.60 -13.83
C GLU A 60 -10.31 15.89 -12.86
N TYR A 61 -9.31 16.58 -12.29
CA TYR A 61 -8.46 16.02 -11.23
C TYR A 61 -9.27 15.59 -10.01
N LEU A 62 -10.27 16.40 -9.62
CA LEU A 62 -11.14 16.09 -8.49
C LEU A 62 -12.04 14.88 -8.79
N SER A 63 -12.58 14.79 -10.00
CA SER A 63 -13.35 13.62 -10.46
C SER A 63 -12.49 12.35 -10.45
N GLY A 64 -11.32 12.39 -11.08
CA GLY A 64 -10.36 11.28 -11.11
C GLY A 64 -9.91 10.87 -9.71
N PHE A 65 -9.75 11.82 -8.80
CA PHE A 65 -9.45 11.55 -7.40
C PHE A 65 -10.53 10.68 -6.73
N PHE A 66 -11.81 11.01 -6.90
CA PHE A 66 -12.89 10.19 -6.34
C PHE A 66 -12.96 8.81 -6.99
N VAL A 67 -12.73 8.71 -8.30
CA VAL A 67 -12.66 7.42 -9.01
C VAL A 67 -11.51 6.56 -8.45
N THR A 68 -10.34 7.15 -8.21
CA THR A 68 -9.21 6.46 -7.57
C THR A 68 -9.59 5.94 -6.19
N LEU A 69 -10.23 6.75 -5.34
CA LEU A 69 -10.68 6.32 -4.02
C LEU A 69 -11.71 5.18 -4.08
N GLN A 70 -12.64 5.22 -5.04
CA GLN A 70 -13.62 4.15 -5.25
C GLN A 70 -12.95 2.85 -5.64
N ILE A 71 -12.05 2.87 -6.62
CA ILE A 71 -11.33 1.68 -7.08
C ILE A 71 -10.49 1.08 -5.95
N VAL A 72 -9.69 1.91 -5.28
CA VAL A 72 -8.82 1.47 -4.18
C VAL A 72 -9.64 0.96 -3.01
N GLY A 73 -10.66 1.70 -2.59
CA GLY A 73 -11.54 1.32 -1.48
C GLY A 73 -12.27 0.02 -1.73
N LEU A 74 -12.95 -0.12 -2.88
CA LEU A 74 -13.67 -1.34 -3.24
C LEU A 74 -12.73 -2.54 -3.38
N SER A 75 -11.58 -2.35 -4.03
CA SER A 75 -10.61 -3.45 -4.20
C SER A 75 -10.05 -3.94 -2.87
N LEU A 76 -9.73 -3.02 -1.95
CA LEU A 76 -9.26 -3.37 -0.61
C LEU A 76 -10.34 -4.07 0.21
N LEU A 77 -11.59 -3.63 0.13
CA LEU A 77 -12.72 -4.24 0.85
C LEU A 77 -13.02 -5.65 0.35
N ILE A 78 -13.16 -5.82 -0.98
CA ILE A 78 -13.38 -7.14 -1.59
C ILE A 78 -12.18 -8.03 -1.29
N GLY A 79 -10.96 -7.49 -1.42
CA GLY A 79 -9.75 -8.22 -1.12
C GLY A 79 -9.64 -8.64 0.34
N ALA A 80 -10.08 -7.82 1.29
CA ALA A 80 -10.16 -8.17 2.71
C ALA A 80 -11.12 -9.34 2.94
N ILE A 81 -12.31 -9.29 2.34
CA ILE A 81 -13.31 -10.37 2.41
C ILE A 81 -12.74 -11.66 1.83
N LEU A 82 -12.11 -11.61 0.66
CA LEU A 82 -11.49 -12.77 0.01
C LEU A 82 -10.27 -13.29 0.77
N SER A 83 -9.51 -12.42 1.43
CA SER A 83 -8.29 -12.80 2.14
C SER A 83 -8.54 -13.73 3.32
N LEU A 84 -9.70 -13.63 3.98
CA LEU A 84 -10.08 -14.45 5.13
C LEU A 84 -10.16 -15.95 4.78
N PRO A 85 -10.97 -16.40 3.81
CA PRO A 85 -11.00 -17.80 3.42
C PRO A 85 -9.67 -18.25 2.78
N ILE A 86 -8.95 -17.38 2.06
CA ILE A 86 -7.65 -17.74 1.46
C ILE A 86 -6.61 -18.01 2.56
N ALA A 87 -6.52 -17.13 3.57
CA ALA A 87 -5.62 -17.31 4.70
C ALA A 87 -5.98 -18.57 5.50
N ALA A 88 -7.27 -18.82 5.74
CA ALA A 88 -7.74 -20.02 6.43
C ALA A 88 -7.44 -21.30 5.64
N ALA A 89 -7.71 -21.31 4.32
CA ALA A 89 -7.42 -22.44 3.45
C ALA A 89 -5.92 -22.75 3.42
N ARG A 90 -5.07 -21.71 3.36
CA ARG A 90 -3.61 -21.88 3.36
C ARG A 90 -3.08 -22.41 4.70
N ALA A 91 -3.70 -22.04 5.82
CA ALA A 91 -3.37 -22.55 7.14
C ALA A 91 -3.93 -23.97 7.41
N SER A 92 -4.80 -24.48 6.53
CA SER A 92 -5.38 -25.81 6.67
C SER A 92 -4.32 -26.91 6.50
N LYS A 93 -4.49 -28.00 7.26
CA LYS A 93 -3.70 -29.23 7.09
C LYS A 93 -4.10 -30.02 5.84
N TRP A 94 -5.29 -29.77 5.31
CA TRP A 94 -5.79 -30.48 4.13
C TRP A 94 -5.15 -29.94 2.87
N TRP A 95 -4.40 -30.80 2.19
CA TRP A 95 -3.63 -30.44 1.00
C TRP A 95 -4.50 -29.92 -0.15
N LEU A 96 -5.76 -30.39 -0.25
CA LEU A 96 -6.73 -29.93 -1.24
C LEU A 96 -7.15 -28.46 -1.05
N LEU A 97 -7.05 -27.93 0.16
CA LEU A 97 -7.33 -26.50 0.44
C LEU A 97 -6.03 -25.68 0.44
N SER A 98 -4.97 -26.23 1.06
CA SER A 98 -3.72 -25.50 1.24
C SER A 98 -2.95 -25.31 -0.07
N LYS A 99 -2.88 -26.32 -0.96
CA LYS A 99 -2.13 -26.20 -2.22
C LYS A 99 -2.75 -25.17 -3.18
N PRO A 100 -4.07 -25.18 -3.48
CA PRO A 100 -4.64 -24.15 -4.34
C PRO A 100 -4.50 -22.74 -3.77
N ALA A 101 -4.70 -22.56 -2.46
CA ALA A 101 -4.48 -21.27 -1.81
C ALA A 101 -3.02 -20.81 -1.87
N TYR A 102 -2.06 -21.74 -1.72
CA TYR A 102 -0.64 -21.46 -1.92
C TYR A 102 -0.35 -21.01 -3.36
N CYS A 103 -0.83 -21.75 -4.36
CA CYS A 103 -0.64 -21.41 -5.77
C CYS A 103 -1.26 -20.06 -6.12
N TYR A 104 -2.46 -19.77 -5.62
CA TYR A 104 -3.12 -18.48 -5.76
C TYR A 104 -2.25 -17.35 -5.22
N VAL A 105 -1.83 -17.44 -3.96
CA VAL A 105 -1.03 -16.39 -3.33
C VAL A 105 0.34 -16.24 -4.01
N TYR A 106 0.96 -17.36 -4.40
CA TYR A 106 2.22 -17.36 -5.15
C TYR A 106 2.07 -16.65 -6.50
N PHE A 107 1.02 -16.94 -7.26
CA PHE A 107 0.78 -16.33 -8.56
C PHE A 107 0.53 -14.83 -8.44
N PHE A 108 -0.42 -14.41 -7.59
CA PHE A 108 -0.82 -12.99 -7.51
C PHE A 108 0.24 -12.09 -6.88
N ARG A 109 1.06 -12.62 -5.95
CA ARG A 109 2.20 -11.87 -5.39
C ARG A 109 3.46 -11.97 -6.26
N GLY A 110 3.58 -13.02 -7.07
CA GLY A 110 4.73 -13.25 -7.95
C GLY A 110 4.62 -12.58 -9.32
N THR A 111 3.45 -12.06 -9.70
CA THR A 111 3.22 -11.43 -11.01
C THR A 111 2.92 -9.93 -10.88
N PRO A 112 3.33 -9.10 -11.86
CA PRO A 112 3.04 -7.67 -11.83
C PRO A 112 1.54 -7.37 -11.87
N LEU A 113 1.08 -6.42 -11.06
CA LEU A 113 -0.32 -5.97 -11.05
C LEU A 113 -0.78 -5.52 -12.45
N LEU A 114 0.09 -4.81 -13.19
CA LEU A 114 -0.19 -4.40 -14.57
C LEU A 114 -0.50 -5.58 -15.49
N ALA A 115 0.30 -6.65 -15.42
CA ALA A 115 0.09 -7.84 -16.22
C ALA A 115 -1.24 -8.52 -15.87
N GLN A 116 -1.59 -8.60 -14.58
CA GLN A 116 -2.88 -9.12 -14.14
C GLN A 116 -4.04 -8.28 -14.68
N THR A 117 -3.93 -6.95 -14.62
CA THR A 117 -4.96 -6.05 -15.16
C THR A 117 -5.12 -6.24 -16.67
N PHE A 118 -4.03 -6.39 -17.41
CA PHE A 118 -4.08 -6.66 -18.86
C PHE A 118 -4.69 -8.01 -19.19
N LEU A 119 -4.31 -9.07 -18.45
CA LEU A 119 -4.89 -10.39 -18.64
C LEU A 119 -6.40 -10.39 -18.41
N VAL A 120 -6.87 -9.66 -17.40
CA VAL A 120 -8.31 -9.53 -17.15
C VAL A 120 -8.98 -8.69 -18.24
N TYR A 121 -8.50 -7.47 -18.49
CA TYR A 121 -9.19 -6.54 -19.39
C TYR A 121 -9.13 -6.96 -20.87
N TYR A 122 -7.94 -7.29 -21.38
CA TYR A 122 -7.78 -7.70 -22.78
C TYR A 122 -8.07 -9.18 -22.98
N GLY A 123 -7.74 -10.04 -22.01
CA GLY A 123 -7.95 -11.48 -22.12
C GLY A 123 -9.42 -11.91 -21.96
N ALA A 124 -10.24 -11.16 -21.20
CA ALA A 124 -11.66 -11.49 -21.07
C ALA A 124 -12.41 -11.46 -22.41
N GLY A 125 -11.99 -10.63 -23.37
CA GLY A 125 -12.58 -10.58 -24.71
C GLY A 125 -12.48 -11.91 -25.47
N THR A 126 -11.42 -12.70 -25.25
CA THR A 126 -11.27 -14.03 -25.85
C THR A 126 -12.33 -15.02 -25.37
N PHE A 127 -12.85 -14.83 -24.15
CA PHE A 127 -13.87 -15.68 -23.53
C PHE A 127 -15.27 -15.05 -23.58
N GLN A 128 -15.50 -14.07 -24.46
CA GLN A 128 -16.78 -13.38 -24.55
C GLN A 128 -17.97 -14.35 -24.66
N PRO A 129 -17.99 -15.35 -25.57
CA PRO A 129 -19.15 -16.24 -25.71
C PRO A 129 -19.49 -16.98 -24.40
N GLN A 130 -18.45 -17.42 -23.67
CA GLN A 130 -18.61 -18.14 -22.40
C GLN A 130 -19.08 -17.20 -21.29
N LEU A 131 -18.52 -15.99 -21.21
CA LEU A 131 -18.91 -14.97 -20.24
C LEU A 131 -20.33 -14.45 -20.48
N GLU A 132 -20.75 -14.37 -21.73
CA GLU A 132 -22.10 -13.97 -22.13
C GLU A 132 -23.12 -15.04 -21.77
N ALA A 133 -22.79 -16.32 -22.00
CA ALA A 133 -23.66 -17.44 -21.63
C ALA A 133 -23.98 -17.50 -20.12
N ILE A 134 -23.03 -17.07 -19.26
CA ILE A 134 -23.20 -17.01 -17.80
C ILE A 134 -23.63 -15.63 -17.30
N GLY A 135 -23.93 -14.68 -18.19
CA GLY A 135 -24.41 -13.34 -17.83
C GLY A 135 -23.37 -12.40 -17.21
N LEU A 136 -22.07 -12.75 -17.23
CA LEU A 136 -20.99 -11.95 -16.64
C LEU A 136 -20.33 -10.99 -17.63
N TRP A 137 -20.64 -11.09 -18.93
CA TRP A 137 -20.02 -10.23 -19.95
C TRP A 137 -20.21 -8.73 -19.68
N GLY A 138 -21.36 -8.33 -19.11
CA GLY A 138 -21.60 -6.93 -18.71
C GLY A 138 -20.52 -6.38 -17.77
N LEU A 139 -20.05 -7.19 -16.82
CA LEU A 139 -18.99 -6.81 -15.89
C LEU A 139 -17.62 -6.74 -16.59
N PHE A 140 -17.28 -7.75 -17.40
CA PHE A 140 -15.95 -7.82 -18.02
C PHE A 140 -15.78 -6.94 -19.27
N ARG A 141 -16.87 -6.38 -19.80
CA ARG A 141 -16.81 -5.39 -20.90
C ARG A 141 -16.35 -4.01 -20.41
N GLU A 142 -16.65 -3.65 -19.17
CA GLU A 142 -16.32 -2.33 -18.63
C GLU A 142 -14.99 -2.35 -17.89
N ALA A 143 -14.08 -1.45 -18.28
CA ALA A 143 -12.73 -1.40 -17.72
C ALA A 143 -12.69 -1.21 -16.19
N TRP A 144 -13.64 -0.46 -15.64
CA TRP A 144 -13.73 -0.18 -14.21
C TRP A 144 -13.93 -1.47 -13.39
N PHE A 145 -14.84 -2.35 -13.80
CA PHE A 145 -15.06 -3.64 -13.15
C PHE A 145 -13.87 -4.58 -13.34
N CYS A 146 -13.24 -4.60 -14.52
CA CYS A 146 -12.02 -5.37 -14.76
C CYS A 146 -10.86 -4.96 -13.84
N VAL A 147 -10.68 -3.66 -13.64
CA VAL A 147 -9.66 -3.12 -12.72
C VAL A 147 -9.97 -3.53 -11.29
N ILE A 148 -11.20 -3.34 -10.81
CA ILE A 148 -11.58 -3.75 -9.45
C ILE A 148 -11.39 -5.24 -9.26
N PHE A 149 -11.78 -6.07 -10.22
CA PHE A 149 -11.59 -7.50 -10.15
C PHE A 149 -10.11 -7.89 -10.04
N ALA A 150 -9.27 -7.38 -10.94
CA ALA A 150 -7.83 -7.66 -10.92
C ALA A 150 -7.16 -7.18 -9.61
N PHE A 151 -7.47 -5.96 -9.17
CA PHE A 151 -6.90 -5.36 -7.97
C PHE A 151 -7.38 -6.07 -6.70
N SER A 152 -8.66 -6.48 -6.64
CA SER A 152 -9.22 -7.25 -5.52
C SER A 152 -8.53 -8.59 -5.36
N LEU A 153 -8.30 -9.30 -6.47
CA LEU A 153 -7.58 -10.58 -6.43
C LEU A 153 -6.13 -10.37 -5.98
N ASN A 154 -5.44 -9.37 -6.54
CA ASN A 154 -4.08 -9.03 -6.15
C ASN A 154 -3.98 -8.74 -4.65
N THR A 155 -4.75 -7.76 -4.16
CA THR A 155 -4.68 -7.36 -2.76
C THR A 155 -5.17 -8.46 -1.82
N SER A 156 -6.14 -9.29 -2.21
CA SER A 156 -6.54 -10.43 -1.38
C SER A 156 -5.40 -11.41 -1.11
N ALA A 157 -4.49 -11.60 -2.09
CA ALA A 157 -3.32 -12.45 -1.93
C ALA A 157 -2.29 -11.84 -0.96
N TYR A 158 -2.03 -10.53 -1.06
CA TYR A 158 -1.16 -9.80 -0.13
C TYR A 158 -1.75 -9.78 1.28
N GLN A 159 -3.04 -9.44 1.41
CA GLN A 159 -3.76 -9.41 2.68
C GLN A 159 -3.83 -10.80 3.34
N ALA A 160 -4.03 -11.87 2.58
CA ALA A 160 -4.04 -13.23 3.11
C ALA A 160 -2.66 -13.63 3.68
N GLU A 161 -1.58 -13.20 3.02
CA GLU A 161 -0.24 -13.41 3.55
C GLU A 161 0.03 -12.58 4.80
N ILE A 162 -0.40 -11.31 4.81
CA ILE A 162 -0.27 -10.43 5.98
C ILE A 162 -0.97 -11.08 7.18
N LEU A 163 -2.22 -11.52 7.02
CA LEU A 163 -2.99 -12.15 8.08
C LEU A 163 -2.32 -13.45 8.57
N ARG A 164 -1.86 -14.29 7.64
CA ARG A 164 -1.14 -15.53 7.97
C ARG A 164 0.15 -15.24 8.74
N GLY A 165 0.96 -14.30 8.27
CA GLY A 165 2.20 -13.89 8.93
C GLY A 165 1.95 -13.32 10.32
N ALA A 166 0.90 -12.51 10.46
CA ALA A 166 0.51 -11.94 11.74
C ALA A 166 0.06 -13.01 12.76
N ILE A 167 -0.71 -14.01 12.34
CA ILE A 167 -1.10 -15.16 13.19
C ILE A 167 0.14 -15.95 13.63
N GLN A 168 1.11 -16.15 12.73
CA GLN A 168 2.35 -16.87 13.05
C GLN A 168 3.29 -16.11 13.98
N ASN A 169 3.22 -14.78 13.99
CA ASN A 169 4.01 -13.92 14.87
C ASN A 169 3.49 -13.90 16.32
N VAL A 170 2.28 -14.41 16.58
CA VAL A 170 1.79 -14.54 17.97
C VAL A 170 2.58 -15.61 18.70
N SER A 171 3.08 -15.27 19.90
CA SER A 171 3.90 -16.16 20.73
C SER A 171 3.23 -17.52 20.94
N ARG A 172 4.00 -18.61 20.80
CA ARG A 172 3.55 -19.98 21.09
C ARG A 172 3.05 -20.14 22.52
N GLY A 173 3.58 -19.36 23.46
CA GLY A 173 3.12 -19.36 24.86
C GLY A 173 1.64 -19.00 25.03
N GLN A 174 1.05 -18.22 24.12
CA GLN A 174 -0.40 -17.94 24.14
C GLN A 174 -1.23 -19.19 23.80
N TRP A 175 -0.74 -19.99 22.84
CA TRP A 175 -1.36 -21.26 22.48
C TRP A 175 -1.20 -22.31 23.59
N GLU A 176 0.00 -22.42 24.14
CA GLU A 176 0.34 -23.36 25.22
C GLU A 176 -0.41 -23.02 26.52
N GLY A 177 -0.45 -21.74 26.90
CA GLY A 177 -1.18 -21.28 28.09
C GLY A 177 -2.69 -21.53 27.99
N ALA A 178 -3.31 -21.28 26.83
CA ALA A 178 -4.71 -21.59 26.64
C ALA A 178 -4.98 -23.11 26.67
N ALA A 179 -4.07 -23.92 26.14
CA ALA A 179 -4.16 -25.37 26.21
C ALA A 179 -4.02 -25.90 27.65
N ALA A 180 -3.12 -25.31 28.46
CA ALA A 180 -2.96 -25.65 29.87
C ALA A 180 -4.21 -25.35 30.71
N LEU A 181 -4.98 -24.33 30.33
CA LEU A 181 -6.27 -23.99 30.93
C LEU A 181 -7.45 -24.82 30.37
N GLY A 182 -7.20 -25.79 29.49
CA GLY A 182 -8.24 -26.63 28.88
C GLY A 182 -9.15 -25.89 27.89
N ILE A 183 -8.76 -24.70 27.42
CA ILE A 183 -9.58 -23.90 26.50
C ILE A 183 -9.58 -24.54 25.11
N ASN A 184 -10.75 -24.68 24.51
CA ASN A 184 -10.90 -25.23 23.16
C ASN A 184 -10.16 -24.36 22.12
N LYS A 185 -9.43 -24.99 21.19
CA LYS A 185 -8.69 -24.36 20.09
C LYS A 185 -9.47 -23.29 19.31
N LYS A 186 -10.77 -23.50 19.07
CA LYS A 186 -11.60 -22.49 18.38
C LYS A 186 -11.72 -21.22 19.22
N ILE A 187 -11.98 -21.38 20.53
CA ILE A 187 -12.07 -20.27 21.48
C ILE A 187 -10.71 -19.59 21.62
N THR A 188 -9.64 -20.37 21.77
CA THR A 188 -8.26 -19.87 21.78
C THR A 188 -7.97 -19.03 20.56
N PHE A 189 -8.30 -19.52 19.36
CA PHE A 189 -8.06 -18.77 18.13
C PHE A 189 -8.85 -17.47 18.09
N PHE A 190 -10.19 -17.51 18.22
CA PHE A 190 -11.01 -16.31 18.03
C PHE A 190 -10.91 -15.28 19.15
N LYS A 191 -10.68 -15.72 20.40
CA LYS A 191 -10.68 -14.82 21.57
C LYS A 191 -9.29 -14.42 22.05
N ILE A 192 -8.25 -15.20 21.75
CA ILE A 192 -6.89 -14.94 22.25
C ILE A 192 -5.96 -14.59 21.08
N ILE A 193 -5.84 -15.46 20.09
CA ILE A 193 -4.82 -15.35 19.04
C ILE A 193 -5.20 -14.32 17.98
N LEU A 194 -6.42 -14.41 17.43
CA LEU A 194 -6.87 -13.56 16.34
C LEU A 194 -6.85 -12.06 16.70
N PRO A 195 -7.33 -11.61 17.89
CA PRO A 195 -7.24 -10.20 18.26
C PRO A 195 -5.79 -9.69 18.34
N GLN A 196 -4.87 -10.51 18.87
CA GLN A 196 -3.44 -10.17 18.93
C GLN A 196 -2.82 -10.12 17.52
N ALA A 197 -3.15 -11.09 16.66
CA ALA A 197 -2.70 -11.12 15.29
C ALA A 197 -3.20 -9.91 14.49
N LEU A 198 -4.44 -9.47 14.68
CA LEU A 198 -4.98 -8.28 14.01
C LEU A 198 -4.19 -7.02 14.39
N ILE A 199 -3.75 -6.89 15.64
CA ILE A 199 -2.89 -5.77 16.06
C ILE A 199 -1.54 -5.83 15.35
N VAL A 200 -0.92 -7.01 15.24
CA VAL A 200 0.35 -7.21 14.51
C VAL A 200 0.17 -6.92 13.02
N ALA A 201 -1.00 -7.23 12.45
CA ALA A 201 -1.28 -7.03 11.04
C ALA A 201 -1.52 -5.56 10.64
N LEU A 202 -1.80 -4.66 11.60
CA LEU A 202 -2.11 -3.24 11.32
C LEU A 202 -1.03 -2.58 10.45
N ARG A 203 0.25 -2.64 10.85
CA ARG A 203 1.30 -1.96 10.10
C ARG A 203 1.46 -2.49 8.67
N PRO A 204 1.56 -3.82 8.43
CA PRO A 204 1.56 -4.36 7.07
C PRO A 204 0.32 -4.01 6.25
N TYR A 205 -0.87 -3.98 6.87
CA TYR A 205 -2.10 -3.55 6.18
C TYR A 205 -2.01 -2.09 5.73
N GLY A 206 -1.49 -1.18 6.57
CA GLY A 206 -1.28 0.22 6.18
C GLY A 206 -0.35 0.35 4.97
N ASN A 207 0.72 -0.43 4.94
CA ASN A 207 1.63 -0.47 3.78
C ASN A 207 0.92 -0.97 2.52
N GLU A 208 0.11 -2.02 2.63
CA GLU A 208 -0.66 -2.55 1.50
C GLU A 208 -1.65 -1.52 0.95
N ILE A 209 -2.35 -0.76 1.81
CA ILE A 209 -3.27 0.30 1.38
C ILE A 209 -2.50 1.40 0.62
N ILE A 210 -1.35 1.83 1.12
CA ILE A 210 -0.50 2.84 0.45
C ILE A 210 0.00 2.32 -0.90
N LEU A 211 0.41 1.05 -0.97
CA LEU A 211 0.87 0.42 -2.21
C LEU A 211 -0.27 0.31 -3.22
N MET A 212 -1.47 -0.07 -2.80
CA MET A 212 -2.65 -0.14 -3.65
C MET A 212 -3.05 1.24 -4.20
N LEU A 213 -3.00 2.29 -3.37
CA LEU A 213 -3.26 3.66 -3.79
C LEU A 213 -2.28 4.14 -4.86
N LYS A 214 -0.99 3.83 -4.73
CA LYS A 214 0.01 4.16 -5.75
C LYS A 214 -0.14 3.29 -7.00
N GLY A 215 -0.39 2.01 -6.80
CA GLY A 215 -0.60 1.02 -7.86
C GLY A 215 -1.84 1.30 -8.69
N SER A 216 -2.84 1.98 -8.13
CA SER A 216 -4.09 2.27 -8.84
C SER A 216 -3.91 3.10 -10.10
N ALA A 217 -2.83 3.88 -10.21
CA ALA A 217 -2.46 4.62 -11.41
C ALA A 217 -2.32 3.73 -12.66
N ILE A 218 -2.15 2.41 -12.48
CA ILE A 218 -2.20 1.41 -13.56
C ILE A 218 -3.56 1.41 -14.28
N ALA A 219 -4.65 1.74 -13.59
CA ALA A 219 -5.99 1.80 -14.17
C ALA A 219 -6.07 2.77 -15.37
N ALA A 220 -5.30 3.86 -15.33
CA ALA A 220 -5.16 4.82 -16.41
C ALA A 220 -4.71 4.22 -17.75
N ILE A 221 -4.09 3.04 -17.72
CA ILE A 221 -3.58 2.37 -18.93
C ILE A 221 -4.69 1.60 -19.64
N VAL A 222 -5.66 1.07 -18.89
CA VAL A 222 -6.83 0.35 -19.41
C VAL A 222 -8.06 1.26 -19.45
N THR A 223 -7.92 2.48 -19.98
CA THR A 223 -9.03 3.41 -20.28
C THR A 223 -9.88 3.88 -19.09
N VAL A 224 -9.43 3.67 -17.85
CA VAL A 224 -10.11 4.22 -16.68
C VAL A 224 -9.62 5.64 -16.42
N PHE A 225 -10.55 6.57 -16.31
CA PHE A 225 -10.27 7.97 -15.97
C PHE A 225 -10.18 8.16 -14.45
N ASP A 226 -9.18 7.51 -13.85
CA ASP A 226 -8.77 7.77 -12.47
C ASP A 226 -7.90 9.05 -12.40
N LEU A 227 -7.33 9.37 -11.24
CA LEU A 227 -6.49 10.56 -11.09
C LEU A 227 -5.36 10.63 -12.14
N PHE A 228 -4.68 9.52 -12.40
CA PHE A 228 -3.63 9.47 -13.40
C PHE A 228 -4.18 9.41 -14.84
N GLY A 229 -5.36 8.82 -15.05
CA GLY A 229 -6.10 8.87 -16.31
C GLY A 229 -6.43 10.30 -16.73
N GLU A 230 -6.96 11.10 -15.81
CA GLU A 230 -7.25 12.52 -16.05
C GLU A 230 -5.96 13.35 -16.20
N THR A 231 -4.89 12.98 -15.50
CA THR A 231 -3.55 13.56 -15.72
C THR A 231 -3.08 13.36 -17.16
N ARG A 232 -3.15 12.12 -17.67
CA ARG A 232 -2.76 11.79 -19.06
C ARG A 232 -3.63 12.51 -20.07
N ARG A 233 -4.94 12.64 -19.78
CA ARG A 233 -5.89 13.36 -20.63
C ARG A 233 -5.59 14.86 -20.66
N ALA A 234 -5.30 15.48 -19.53
CA ALA A 234 -4.89 16.88 -19.44
C ALA A 234 -3.60 17.12 -20.21
N TYR A 235 -2.58 16.28 -20.03
CA TYR A 235 -1.33 16.34 -20.78
C TYR A 235 -1.54 16.19 -22.28
N SER A 236 -2.33 15.20 -22.73
CA SER A 236 -2.58 14.97 -24.15
C SER A 236 -3.30 16.14 -24.84
N ARG A 237 -4.05 16.96 -24.09
CA ARG A 237 -4.78 18.12 -24.63
C ARG A 237 -3.97 19.42 -24.59
N SER A 238 -3.08 19.55 -23.61
CA SER A 238 -2.32 20.79 -23.36
C SER A 238 -0.86 20.71 -23.81
N TYR A 239 -0.30 19.50 -23.89
CA TYR A 239 1.13 19.21 -23.99
C TYR A 239 1.97 19.85 -22.87
N ASP A 240 1.33 20.21 -21.74
CA ASP A 240 1.97 20.88 -20.62
C ASP A 240 2.38 19.89 -19.53
N PHE A 241 3.68 19.82 -19.24
CA PHE A 241 4.23 18.97 -18.20
C PHE A 241 3.72 19.32 -16.79
N GLN A 242 3.14 20.51 -16.58
CA GLN A 242 2.43 20.88 -15.35
C GLN A 242 1.41 19.82 -14.92
N ALA A 243 0.78 19.11 -15.86
CA ALA A 243 -0.13 18.01 -15.56
C ALA A 243 0.48 16.99 -14.58
N TYR A 244 1.69 16.50 -14.90
CA TYR A 244 2.35 15.48 -14.10
C TYR A 244 2.87 16.01 -12.76
N ILE A 245 3.26 17.29 -12.71
CA ILE A 245 3.68 17.93 -11.46
C ILE A 245 2.51 17.98 -10.48
N TRP A 246 1.34 18.44 -10.93
CA TRP A 246 0.14 18.51 -10.07
C TRP A 246 -0.35 17.13 -9.66
N ALA A 247 -0.35 16.16 -10.58
CA ALA A 247 -0.67 14.77 -10.24
C ALA A 247 0.25 14.21 -9.14
N ALA A 248 1.57 14.42 -9.27
CA ALA A 248 2.54 13.97 -8.28
C ALA A 248 2.32 14.62 -6.91
N VAL A 249 2.00 15.91 -6.86
CA VAL A 249 1.65 16.62 -5.61
C VAL A 249 0.38 16.04 -4.99
N ILE A 250 -0.66 15.79 -5.77
CA ILE A 250 -1.91 15.21 -5.28
C ILE A 250 -1.65 13.80 -4.74
N TYR A 251 -0.95 12.92 -5.48
CA TYR A 251 -0.60 11.59 -5.00
C TYR A 251 0.25 11.63 -3.72
N LEU A 252 1.22 12.55 -3.63
CA LEU A 252 2.04 12.74 -2.42
C LEU A 252 1.16 13.15 -1.23
N PHE A 253 0.28 14.13 -1.43
CA PHE A 253 -0.67 14.58 -0.41
C PHE A 253 -1.58 13.43 0.06
N LEU A 254 -2.11 12.63 -0.86
CA LEU A 254 -2.99 11.50 -0.53
C LEU A 254 -2.27 10.41 0.25
N VAL A 255 -1.08 10.03 -0.18
CA VAL A 255 -0.25 9.05 0.52
C VAL A 255 0.11 9.57 1.92
N GLU A 256 0.49 10.84 2.04
CA GLU A 256 0.84 11.45 3.32
C GLU A 256 -0.36 11.51 4.27
N MET A 257 -1.52 11.95 3.77
CA MET A 257 -2.76 11.98 4.53
C MET A 257 -3.12 10.58 5.02
N LEU A 258 -3.12 9.59 4.13
CA LEU A 258 -3.47 8.22 4.47
C LEU A 258 -2.48 7.59 5.46
N ARG A 259 -1.18 7.83 5.29
CA ARG A 259 -0.15 7.40 6.24
C ARG A 259 -0.39 8.00 7.62
N ARG A 260 -0.61 9.32 7.73
CA ARG A 260 -0.86 9.98 9.03
C ARG A 260 -2.14 9.48 9.70
N LEU A 261 -3.19 9.25 8.92
CA LEU A 261 -4.45 8.67 9.42
C LEU A 261 -4.20 7.26 9.96
N TRP A 262 -3.46 6.43 9.21
CA TRP A 262 -3.12 5.07 9.62
C TRP A 262 -2.23 5.05 10.88
N ASP A 263 -1.19 5.88 10.93
CA ASP A 263 -0.29 5.98 12.09
C ASP A 263 -1.06 6.38 13.37
N ARG A 264 -2.02 7.31 13.26
CA ARG A 264 -2.89 7.67 14.39
C ARG A 264 -3.76 6.51 14.85
N ILE A 265 -4.30 5.73 13.91
CA ILE A 265 -5.09 4.53 14.22
C ILE A 265 -4.20 3.48 14.89
N GLU A 266 -3.00 3.22 14.36
CA GLU A 266 -2.01 2.29 14.92
C GLU A 266 -1.68 2.69 16.36
N ILE A 267 -1.24 3.93 16.61
CA ILE A 267 -0.88 4.42 17.95
C ILE A 267 -2.04 4.26 18.95
N ARG A 268 -3.28 4.54 18.52
CA ARG A 268 -4.45 4.43 19.38
C ARG A 268 -4.74 2.99 19.78
N LEU A 269 -4.60 2.05 18.84
CA LEU A 269 -4.84 0.62 19.08
C LEU A 269 -3.70 -0.03 19.86
N THR A 270 -2.45 0.36 19.62
CA THR A 270 -1.27 -0.23 20.27
C THR A 270 -0.89 0.42 21.60
N ARG A 271 -1.66 1.39 22.11
CA ARG A 271 -1.31 2.11 23.36
C ARG A 271 -1.04 1.19 24.54
N HIS A 272 -1.68 0.01 24.57
CA HIS A 272 -1.55 -0.96 25.65
C HIS A 272 -0.25 -1.78 25.59
N LEU A 273 0.48 -1.76 24.46
CA LEU A 273 1.73 -2.49 24.27
C LEU A 273 2.97 -1.68 24.71
N ILE A 274 2.85 -0.36 24.88
CA ILE A 274 3.96 0.56 25.18
C ILE A 274 4.10 0.76 26.72
N ARG A 275 3.84 -0.29 27.51
CA ARG A 275 4.03 -0.25 28.98
C ARG A 275 5.27 -1.00 29.40
#